data_AF-A0A1A8DR00-F1
#
_entry.id   AF-A0A1A8DR00-F1
#
_cell.length_a   1.000
_cell.length_b   1.000
_cell.length_c   1.000
_cell.angle_alpha   90.00
_cell.angle_beta   90.00
_cell.angle_gamma   90.00
#
_symmetry.space_group_name_H-M   'P 1'
#
loop_
_entity.id
_entity.type
_entity.pdbx_description
1 polymer ?
#
loop_
_entity_poly.entity_id
_entity_poly.type
_entity_poly.pdbx_seq_one_letter_code
_entity_poly.pdbx_strand_id
1 'polypeptide(L)'
;DRQACYPNVRFPPVPQSSAWVALVAAGNCTYREKIRNVAKHNASAVVIFNSANDTITMSHPDTDSIVAVMIPEPKGREIVVLLERHIVVTMHITVGTRNLQKYVSRTSVVFVSISFIILMIISLAWLVFYYIQ
;
A
#
# COMPACT_ATOMS: atom_id res chain seq x y z
N ASP A 1 -22.45 4.42 -0.44
CA ASP A 1 -21.12 4.28 0.17
C ASP A 1 -20.31 3.14 -0.41
N ARG A 2 -19.13 3.44 -0.95
CA ARG A 2 -18.17 2.46 -1.50
C ARG A 2 -17.25 1.85 -0.44
N GLN A 3 -17.60 1.93 0.84
CA GLN A 3 -16.73 1.51 1.95
C GLN A 3 -16.80 0.02 2.25
N ALA A 4 -17.74 -0.73 1.66
CA ALA A 4 -17.92 -2.17 1.86
C ALA A 4 -18.08 -2.65 3.32
N CYS A 5 -18.46 -1.77 4.25
CA CYS A 5 -18.56 -2.12 5.68
C CYS A 5 -19.80 -2.95 6.01
N TYR A 6 -20.90 -2.75 5.27
CA TYR A 6 -22.12 -3.51 5.49
C TYR A 6 -22.09 -4.84 4.71
N PRO A 7 -22.71 -5.91 5.24
CA PRO A 7 -22.81 -7.17 4.52
C PRO A 7 -23.66 -7.06 3.24
N ASN A 8 -24.58 -6.11 3.19
CA ASN A 8 -25.53 -5.91 2.08
C ASN A 8 -24.99 -4.94 1.02
N VAL A 9 -23.69 -4.93 0.80
CA VAL A 9 -23.05 -4.05 -0.17
C VAL A 9 -23.49 -4.43 -1.58
N ARG A 10 -23.96 -3.44 -2.34
CA ARG A 10 -24.42 -3.66 -3.70
C ARG A 10 -23.30 -3.29 -4.67
N PHE A 11 -22.91 -4.27 -5.48
CA PHE A 11 -22.06 -4.06 -6.65
C PHE A 11 -22.93 -4.08 -7.91
N PRO A 12 -22.54 -3.36 -8.98
CA PRO A 12 -23.19 -3.48 -10.28
C PRO A 12 -23.22 -4.95 -10.72
N PRO A 13 -24.28 -5.40 -11.42
CA PRO A 13 -24.35 -6.76 -11.92
C PRO A 13 -23.19 -7.04 -12.87
N VAL A 14 -22.39 -8.05 -12.53
CA VAL A 14 -21.28 -8.54 -13.34
C VAL A 14 -21.72 -9.81 -14.06
N PRO A 15 -21.32 -10.04 -15.32
CA PRO A 15 -21.56 -11.32 -16.00
C PRO A 15 -21.07 -12.50 -15.14
N GLN A 16 -21.91 -13.52 -14.96
CA GLN A 16 -21.65 -14.63 -14.04
C GLN A 16 -20.38 -15.45 -14.37
N SER A 17 -19.87 -15.38 -15.61
CA SER A 17 -18.69 -16.12 -16.06
C SER A 17 -17.39 -15.32 -16.03
N SER A 18 -17.41 -14.04 -15.64
CA SER A 18 -16.21 -13.18 -15.63
C SER A 18 -15.72 -12.91 -14.23
N ALA A 19 -14.43 -13.17 -14.00
CA ALA A 19 -13.69 -12.68 -12.83
C ALA A 19 -13.77 -11.15 -12.78
N TRP A 20 -14.05 -10.59 -11.60
CA TRP A 20 -14.15 -9.15 -11.40
C TRP A 20 -13.45 -8.69 -10.14
N VAL A 21 -13.10 -7.41 -10.14
CA VAL A 21 -12.33 -6.77 -9.07
C VAL A 21 -13.22 -5.72 -8.42
N ALA A 22 -13.39 -5.82 -7.10
CA ALA A 22 -14.13 -4.82 -6.35
C ALA A 22 -13.23 -3.63 -6.01
N LEU A 23 -13.69 -2.40 -6.27
CA LEU A 23 -13.04 -1.18 -5.82
C LEU A 23 -13.75 -0.64 -4.58
N VAL A 24 -13.01 -0.48 -3.48
CA VAL A 24 -13.54 -0.11 -2.17
C VAL A 24 -12.73 1.05 -1.59
N ALA A 25 -13.41 1.99 -0.94
CA ALA A 25 -12.78 3.08 -0.22
C ALA A 25 -12.33 2.63 1.17
N ALA A 26 -11.20 3.18 1.64
CA ALA A 26 -10.91 3.23 3.07
C ALA A 26 -12.10 3.85 3.83
N GLY A 27 -12.33 3.37 5.05
CA GLY A 27 -13.49 3.77 5.84
C GLY A 27 -13.38 3.27 7.27
N ASN A 28 -14.45 3.42 8.04
CA ASN A 28 -14.42 3.23 9.49
C ASN A 28 -14.60 1.77 9.95
N CYS A 29 -14.32 0.80 9.08
CA CYS A 29 -14.41 -0.63 9.38
C CYS A 29 -13.10 -1.34 9.03
N THR A 30 -12.89 -2.51 9.62
CA THR A 30 -11.64 -3.25 9.45
C THR A 30 -11.43 -3.73 8.01
N TYR A 31 -10.17 -3.83 7.57
CA TYR A 31 -9.86 -4.37 6.24
C TYR A 31 -10.38 -5.79 6.07
N ARG A 32 -10.26 -6.62 7.11
CA ARG A 32 -10.82 -7.98 7.17
C ARG A 32 -12.32 -8.00 6.83
N GLU A 33 -13.10 -7.12 7.44
CA GLU A 33 -14.55 -7.06 7.22
C GLU A 33 -14.88 -6.65 5.78
N LYS A 34 -14.17 -5.64 5.24
CA LYS A 34 -14.31 -5.23 3.84
C LYS A 34 -14.02 -6.40 2.89
N ILE A 35 -12.88 -7.08 3.07
CA ILE A 35 -12.45 -8.21 2.24
C ILE A 35 -13.48 -9.35 2.31
N ARG A 36 -13.96 -9.67 3.52
CA ARG A 36 -14.97 -10.72 3.73
C ARG A 36 -16.30 -10.40 3.06
N ASN A 37 -16.77 -9.16 3.17
CA ASN A 37 -18.03 -8.73 2.55
C ASN A 37 -17.93 -8.74 1.02
N VAL A 38 -16.78 -8.36 0.47
CA VAL A 38 -16.51 -8.44 -0.97
C VAL A 38 -16.44 -9.89 -1.45
N ALA A 39 -15.74 -10.77 -0.72
CA ALA A 39 -15.62 -12.19 -1.05
C ALA A 39 -16.99 -12.89 -1.11
N LYS A 40 -17.95 -12.49 -0.27
CA LYS A 40 -19.34 -13.00 -0.32
C LYS A 40 -20.07 -12.72 -1.64
N HIS A 41 -19.58 -11.75 -2.42
CA HIS A 41 -20.16 -11.38 -3.71
C HIS A 41 -19.43 -12.04 -4.89
N ASN A 42 -18.62 -13.08 -4.66
CA ASN A 42 -17.85 -13.79 -5.69
C ASN A 42 -16.88 -12.88 -6.47
N ALA A 43 -16.31 -11.87 -5.81
CA ALA A 43 -15.21 -11.10 -6.37
C ALA A 43 -13.94 -11.96 -6.41
N SER A 44 -13.13 -11.80 -7.45
CA SER A 44 -11.83 -12.49 -7.54
C SER A 44 -10.71 -11.72 -6.82
N ALA A 45 -10.85 -10.40 -6.73
CA ALA A 45 -9.93 -9.54 -6.01
C ALA A 45 -10.65 -8.30 -5.45
N VAL A 46 -10.03 -7.67 -4.46
CA VAL A 46 -10.46 -6.40 -3.88
C VAL A 46 -9.31 -5.40 -3.90
N VAL A 47 -9.61 -4.21 -4.42
CA VAL A 47 -8.72 -3.06 -4.43
C VAL A 47 -9.27 -2.03 -3.44
N ILE A 48 -8.50 -1.75 -2.40
CA ILE A 48 -8.86 -0.79 -1.36
C ILE A 48 -8.01 0.46 -1.55
N PHE A 49 -8.63 1.59 -1.88
CA PHE A 49 -7.89 2.86 -1.96
C PHE A 49 -7.85 3.56 -0.62
N ASN A 50 -6.65 4.01 -0.22
CA ASN A 50 -6.45 4.70 1.05
C ASN A 50 -7.05 6.12 1.01
N SER A 51 -7.19 6.76 2.17
CA SER A 51 -7.52 8.20 2.29
C SER A 51 -6.29 9.10 2.19
N ALA A 52 -5.09 8.52 2.23
CA ALA A 52 -3.81 9.21 2.09
C ALA A 52 -3.07 8.78 0.81
N ASN A 53 -2.01 9.53 0.48
CA ASN A 53 -1.14 9.23 -0.67
C ASN A 53 -0.25 8.01 -0.44
N ASP A 54 -0.02 7.63 0.82
CA ASP A 54 0.77 6.45 1.16
C ASP A 54 -0.09 5.19 1.20
N THR A 55 0.56 4.04 1.00
CA THR A 55 -0.06 2.72 1.16
C THR A 55 0.48 2.05 2.42
N ILE A 56 -0.39 1.35 3.13
CA ILE A 56 -0.05 0.57 4.31
C ILE A 56 -0.30 -0.92 4.04
N THR A 57 0.43 -1.77 4.76
CA THR A 57 0.14 -3.21 4.74
C THR A 57 -1.15 -3.45 5.50
N MET A 58 -2.16 -4.02 4.81
CA MET A 58 -3.45 -4.32 5.42
C MET A 58 -3.31 -5.56 6.31
N SER A 59 -3.68 -5.44 7.59
CA SER A 59 -3.83 -6.60 8.45
C SER A 59 -5.21 -7.22 8.25
N HIS A 60 -5.26 -8.48 7.85
CA HIS A 60 -6.50 -9.19 7.51
C HIS A 60 -6.41 -10.70 7.85
N PRO A 61 -6.33 -11.07 9.13
CA PRO A 61 -6.26 -12.48 9.51
C PRO A 61 -7.53 -13.23 9.06
N ASP A 62 -7.34 -14.48 8.60
CA ASP A 62 -8.40 -15.40 8.17
C ASP A 62 -9.21 -14.93 6.94
N THR A 63 -8.59 -14.16 6.04
CA THR A 63 -9.25 -13.62 4.83
C THR A 63 -8.53 -13.98 3.53
N ASP A 64 -7.95 -15.19 3.48
CA ASP A 64 -7.13 -15.67 2.34
C ASP A 64 -7.96 -16.22 1.16
N SER A 65 -9.24 -15.83 1.06
CA SER A 65 -10.13 -16.32 -0.01
C SER A 65 -9.99 -15.56 -1.33
N ILE A 66 -9.52 -14.30 -1.29
CA ILE A 66 -9.40 -13.44 -2.47
C ILE A 66 -8.15 -12.56 -2.40
N VAL A 67 -7.66 -12.10 -3.54
CA VAL A 67 -6.50 -11.19 -3.59
C VAL A 67 -6.90 -9.80 -3.08
N ALA A 68 -6.16 -9.26 -2.11
CA ALA A 68 -6.39 -7.92 -1.55
C ALA A 68 -5.20 -6.99 -1.82
N VAL A 69 -5.46 -5.84 -2.45
CA VAL A 69 -4.43 -4.84 -2.79
C VAL A 69 -4.84 -3.47 -2.29
N MET A 70 -3.91 -2.74 -1.69
CA MET A 70 -4.10 -1.34 -1.34
C MET A 70 -3.48 -0.42 -2.39
N ILE A 71 -4.19 0.64 -2.79
CA ILE A 71 -3.69 1.69 -3.68
C ILE A 71 -3.77 3.08 -3.01
N PRO A 72 -2.93 4.05 -3.44
CA PRO A 72 -3.04 5.44 -3.01
C PRO A 72 -4.40 6.07 -3.32
N GLU A 73 -4.82 7.02 -2.49
CA GLU A 73 -6.02 7.84 -2.71
C GLU A 73 -6.13 8.43 -4.13
N PRO A 74 -5.13 9.15 -4.66
CA PRO A 74 -5.27 9.81 -5.95
C PRO A 74 -5.52 8.82 -7.08
N LYS A 75 -4.90 7.64 -7.00
CA LYS A 75 -5.09 6.59 -8.00
C LYS A 75 -6.48 5.96 -7.92
N GLY A 76 -6.97 5.72 -6.70
CA GLY A 76 -8.33 5.24 -6.48
C GLY A 76 -9.38 6.21 -6.99
N ARG A 77 -9.17 7.52 -6.77
CA ARG A 77 -10.05 8.58 -7.24
C ARG A 77 -10.14 8.64 -8.76
N GLU A 78 -9.03 8.51 -9.48
CA GLU A 78 -9.04 8.43 -10.95
C GLU A 78 -9.95 7.31 -11.46
N ILE A 79 -9.81 6.11 -10.87
CA ILE A 79 -10.60 4.94 -11.26
C ILE A 79 -12.08 5.17 -10.94
N VAL A 80 -12.38 5.76 -9.79
CA VAL A 80 -13.75 6.13 -9.41
C VAL A 80 -14.38 7.06 -10.44
N VAL A 81 -13.68 8.09 -10.90
CA VAL A 81 -14.18 9.03 -11.91
C VAL A 81 -14.47 8.32 -13.23
N LEU A 82 -13.65 7.35 -13.63
CA LEU A 82 -13.90 6.54 -14.82
C LEU A 82 -15.17 5.68 -14.67
N LEU A 83 -15.33 5.03 -13.51
CA LEU A 83 -16.51 4.20 -13.23
C LEU A 83 -17.82 5.01 -13.17
N GLU A 84 -17.78 6.24 -12.66
CA GLU A 84 -18.95 7.14 -12.65
C GLU A 84 -19.38 7.58 -14.05
N ARG A 85 -18.44 7.59 -15.00
CA ARG A 85 -18.71 7.82 -16.43
C ARG A 85 -19.14 6.56 -17.18
N HIS A 86 -19.43 5.46 -16.46
CA HIS A 86 -19.80 4.16 -17.04
C HIS A 86 -18.71 3.57 -17.95
N ILE A 87 -17.44 3.95 -17.73
CA ILE A 87 -16.30 3.38 -18.45
C ILE A 87 -15.85 2.11 -17.74
N VAL A 88 -15.77 1.01 -18.47
CA VAL A 88 -15.28 -0.27 -17.96
C VAL A 88 -13.77 -0.20 -17.77
N VAL A 89 -13.30 -0.45 -16.55
CA VAL A 89 -11.86 -0.46 -16.22
C VAL A 89 -11.41 -1.89 -16.04
N THR A 90 -10.42 -2.31 -16.83
CA THR A 90 -9.78 -3.63 -16.70
C THR A 90 -8.53 -3.49 -15.84
N MET A 91 -8.38 -4.33 -14.81
CA MET A 91 -7.22 -4.35 -13.92
C MET A 91 -6.44 -5.64 -14.05
N HIS A 92 -5.12 -5.52 -14.16
CA HIS A 92 -4.19 -6.65 -14.13
C HIS A 92 -3.35 -6.57 -12.86
N ILE A 93 -3.55 -7.53 -11.95
CA ILE A 93 -2.86 -7.59 -10.66
C ILE A 93 -1.80 -8.68 -10.72
N THR A 94 -0.55 -8.31 -10.46
CA THR A 94 0.59 -9.23 -10.43
C THR A 94 1.39 -9.04 -9.15
N VAL A 95 2.09 -10.09 -8.73
CA VAL A 95 2.95 -10.04 -7.54
C VAL A 95 4.15 -9.14 -7.83
N GLY A 96 4.26 -8.04 -7.11
CA GLY A 96 5.40 -7.12 -7.19
C GLY A 96 6.58 -7.53 -6.30
N THR A 97 7.62 -6.70 -6.28
CA THR A 97 8.77 -6.87 -5.39
C THR A 97 8.47 -6.31 -3.99
N ARG A 98 8.99 -6.95 -2.94
CA ARG A 98 8.87 -6.42 -1.57
C ARG A 98 9.73 -5.15 -1.48
N ASN A 99 9.11 -4.05 -1.04
CA ASN A 99 9.76 -2.73 -0.85
C ASN A 99 10.72 -2.70 0.37
N LEU A 100 11.56 -3.73 0.55
CA LEU A 100 12.62 -3.76 1.57
C LEU A 100 13.66 -2.65 1.35
N GLN A 101 13.81 -2.19 0.10
CA GLN A 101 14.79 -1.19 -0.32
C GLN A 101 14.53 0.21 0.25
N LYS A 102 13.27 0.55 0.58
CA LYS A 102 12.89 1.87 1.13
C LYS A 102 13.42 2.05 2.57
N TYR A 103 13.62 0.96 3.31
CA TYR A 103 14.13 0.97 4.68
C TYR A 103 15.65 0.73 4.76
N VAL A 104 16.19 -0.14 3.90
CA VAL A 104 17.63 -0.45 3.91
C VAL A 104 18.50 0.72 3.46
N SER A 105 18.04 1.52 2.49
CA SER A 105 18.83 2.64 1.93
C SER A 105 18.95 3.86 2.85
N ARG A 106 17.89 4.22 3.59
CA ARG A 106 17.95 5.42 4.46
C ARG A 106 18.81 5.21 5.72
N THR A 107 18.65 4.08 6.41
CA THR A 107 19.38 3.82 7.66
C THR A 107 20.87 3.53 7.41
N SER A 108 21.19 2.81 6.32
CA SER A 108 22.59 2.53 5.96
C SER A 108 23.36 3.79 5.57
N VAL A 109 22.77 4.68 4.77
CA VAL A 109 23.43 5.94 4.36
C VAL A 109 23.69 6.85 5.56
N VAL A 110 22.74 6.98 6.49
CA VAL A 110 22.92 7.77 7.71
C VAL A 110 23.99 7.17 8.63
N PHE A 111 24.04 5.85 8.74
CA PHE A 111 25.06 5.17 9.53
C PHE A 111 26.48 5.37 8.96
N VAL A 112 26.62 5.28 7.63
CA VAL A 112 27.90 5.48 6.93
C VAL A 112 28.38 6.92 7.06
N SER A 113 27.49 7.91 6.94
CA SER A 113 27.87 9.33 7.05
C SER A 113 28.30 9.73 8.46
N ILE A 114 27.60 9.27 9.50
CA ILE A 114 27.97 9.53 10.90
C ILE A 114 29.35 8.93 11.20
N SER A 115 29.59 7.70 10.75
CA SER A 115 30.88 7.02 10.94
C SER A 115 32.03 7.80 10.29
N PHE A 116 31.83 8.31 9.07
CA PHE A 116 32.84 9.11 8.36
C PHE A 116 33.18 10.43 9.07
N ILE A 117 32.17 11.14 9.59
CA ILE A 117 32.36 12.39 10.33
C ILE A 117 33.16 12.15 11.62
N ILE A 118 32.83 11.08 12.37
CA ILE A 118 33.55 10.72 13.60
C ILE A 118 35.03 10.44 13.29
N LEU A 119 35.32 9.66 12.23
CA LEU A 119 36.71 9.37 11.83
C LEU A 119 37.47 10.63 11.42
N MET A 120 36.84 11.55 10.70
CA MET A 120 37.45 12.82 10.33
C MET A 120 37.83 13.66 11.56
N ILE A 121 36.93 13.77 12.54
CA ILE A 121 37.17 14.53 13.79
C ILE A 121 38.32 13.91 14.59
N ILE A 122 38.33 12.58 14.75
CA ILE A 122 39.40 11.87 15.48
C ILE A 122 40.76 12.12 14.80
N SER A 123 40.82 12.02 13.46
CA SER A 123 42.04 12.27 12.69
C SER A 123 42.53 13.71 12.84
N LEU A 124 41.63 14.70 12.81
CA LEU A 124 41.98 16.11 12.97
C LEU A 124 42.49 16.41 14.38
N ALA A 125 41.84 15.88 15.41
CA ALA A 125 42.27 16.04 16.79
C ALA A 125 43.69 15.48 16.99
N TRP A 126 43.96 14.28 16.46
CA TRP A 126 45.28 13.66 16.51
C TRP A 126 46.36 14.52 15.86
N LEU A 127 46.07 15.09 14.68
CA LEU A 127 47.01 15.94 13.96
C LEU A 127 47.31 17.23 14.73
N VAL A 128 46.31 17.84 15.36
CA VAL A 128 46.50 19.03 16.21
C VAL A 128 47.40 18.72 17.41
N PHE A 129 47.17 17.61 18.11
CA PHE A 129 48.04 17.21 19.22
C PHE A 129 49.47 16.93 18.77
N TYR A 130 49.64 16.23 17.64
CA TYR A 130 50.96 15.98 17.06
C TYR A 130 51.69 17.27 16.66
N TYR A 131 50.96 18.30 16.22
CA TYR A 131 51.57 19.58 15.85
C TYR A 131 51.98 20.43 17.06
N ILE A 132 51.24 20.33 18.17
CA ILE A 132 51.48 21.12 19.39
C ILE A 132 52.59 20.50 20.26
N GLN A 133 52.80 19.18 20.16
CA GLN A 133 53.84 18.44 20.87
C GLN A 133 55.14 18.38 20.09
#